data_AF-A0A3N5M9N7-F1
#
_entry.id   AF-A0A3N5M9N7-F1
#
_cell.length_a   1.000
_cell.length_b   1.000
_cell.length_c   1.000
_cell.angle_alpha   90.00
_cell.angle_beta   90.00
_cell.angle_gamma   90.00
#
_symmetry.space_group_name_H-M   'P 1'
#
loop_
_entity.id
_entity.type
_entity.pdbx_description
1 polymer ?
#
loop_
_entity_poly.entity_id
_entity_poly.type
_entity_poly.pdbx_seq_one_letter_code
_entity_poly.pdbx_strand_id
1 'polypeptide(L)'
;MRTLVLASLPLIMAMSVAFGAKAAEKTVVILGTATPGGGFPIYGQAVAESINEIDTTIEVRPQNTAGSAENIPLLEAGKLDIGLVQGEAALEAL
;
A
#
# COMPACT_ATOMS: atom_id res chain seq x y z
N MET A 1 -48.56 -42.09 -23.21
CA MET A 1 -48.52 -41.68 -21.78
C MET A 1 -47.84 -42.81 -21.01
N ARG A 2 -46.64 -42.73 -20.42
CA ARG A 2 -45.78 -41.62 -20.03
C ARG A 2 -44.34 -42.15 -20.12
N THR A 3 -43.58 -41.62 -21.06
CA THR A 3 -42.12 -41.52 -20.93
C THR A 3 -41.79 -40.68 -19.70
N LEU A 4 -40.54 -40.78 -19.23
CA LEU A 4 -39.87 -39.94 -18.21
C LEU A 4 -39.82 -40.56 -16.79
N VAL A 5 -38.90 -41.50 -16.62
CA VAL A 5 -38.32 -41.86 -15.32
C VAL A 5 -36.89 -41.31 -15.30
N LEU A 6 -36.73 -40.27 -14.47
CA LEU A 6 -35.53 -39.88 -13.71
C LEU A 6 -34.18 -39.81 -14.45
N ALA A 7 -33.91 -38.63 -15.04
CA ALA A 7 -32.56 -38.08 -15.14
C ALA A 7 -32.43 -36.96 -14.10
N SER A 8 -32.09 -37.31 -12.86
CA SER A 8 -31.85 -36.34 -11.78
C SER A 8 -30.62 -36.75 -10.98
N LEU A 9 -29.44 -36.63 -11.59
CA LEU A 9 -28.12 -36.75 -10.97
C LEU A 9 -27.17 -35.79 -11.73
N PRO A 10 -26.36 -34.93 -11.09
CA PRO A 10 -26.63 -34.05 -9.94
C PRO A 10 -26.23 -32.59 -10.28
N LEU A 11 -27.16 -31.64 -10.15
CA LEU A 11 -26.88 -30.19 -10.25
C LEU A 11 -26.12 -29.62 -9.02
N ILE A 12 -25.57 -30.48 -8.16
CA ILE A 12 -25.03 -30.11 -6.84
C ILE A 12 -23.50 -29.88 -6.88
N MET A 13 -22.82 -30.21 -7.98
CA MET A 13 -21.37 -30.01 -8.14
C MET A 13 -21.00 -28.64 -8.71
N ALA A 14 -21.68 -27.56 -8.30
CA ALA A 14 -21.35 -26.20 -8.74
C ALA A 14 -21.25 -25.18 -7.60
N MET A 15 -21.44 -25.61 -6.33
CA MET A 15 -21.60 -24.69 -5.20
C MET A 15 -20.39 -24.59 -4.25
N SER A 16 -19.20 -25.08 -4.63
CA SER A 16 -18.12 -25.31 -3.66
C SER A 16 -16.74 -24.70 -3.99
N VAL A 17 -16.62 -23.69 -4.87
CA VAL A 17 -15.30 -23.07 -5.15
C VAL A 17 -15.30 -21.54 -5.19
N ALA A 18 -16.16 -20.91 -4.40
CA ALA A 18 -16.10 -19.47 -4.16
C ALA A 18 -15.72 -19.15 -2.71
N PHE A 19 -14.75 -19.88 -2.14
CA PHE A 19 -13.92 -19.29 -1.08
C PHE A 19 -12.92 -18.36 -1.78
N GLY A 20 -13.40 -17.18 -2.15
CA GLY A 20 -12.51 -16.10 -2.57
C GLY A 20 -11.55 -15.84 -1.41
N ALA A 21 -10.24 -16.05 -1.64
CA ALA A 21 -9.22 -15.62 -0.71
C ALA A 21 -9.45 -14.12 -0.46
N LYS A 22 -9.85 -13.76 0.76
CA LYS A 22 -9.92 -12.36 1.15
C LYS A 22 -8.48 -11.86 1.07
N ALA A 23 -8.17 -10.99 0.11
CA ALA A 23 -6.85 -10.39 0.03
C ALA A 23 -6.54 -9.78 1.41
N ALA A 24 -5.39 -10.14 1.99
CA ALA A 24 -4.97 -9.54 3.24
C ALA A 24 -4.87 -8.02 3.03
N GLU A 25 -5.46 -7.26 3.95
CA GLU A 25 -5.37 -5.80 3.90
C GLU A 25 -3.91 -5.39 4.12
N LYS A 26 -3.36 -4.62 3.17
CA LYS A 26 -1.98 -4.14 3.26
C LYS A 26 -1.87 -3.07 4.35
N THR A 27 -0.77 -3.09 5.09
CA THR A 27 -0.41 -1.98 5.97
C THR A 27 0.02 -0.81 5.11
N VAL A 28 -0.71 0.30 5.18
CA VAL A 28 -0.35 1.52 4.45
C VAL A 28 0.74 2.27 5.21
N VAL A 29 1.77 2.72 4.49
CA VAL A 29 2.88 3.53 5.03
C VAL A 29 2.99 4.80 4.20
N ILE A 30 2.75 5.97 4.82
CA ILE A 30 2.84 7.27 4.16
C ILE A 30 4.28 7.79 4.24
N LEU A 31 4.89 8.01 3.07
CA LEU A 31 6.25 8.51 2.92
C LEU A 31 6.25 9.99 2.54
N GLY A 32 6.65 10.87 3.46
CA GLY A 32 6.84 12.29 3.18
C GLY A 32 8.03 12.54 2.25
N THR A 33 7.82 13.31 1.18
CA THR A 33 8.85 13.65 0.19
C THR A 33 9.12 15.16 0.18
N ALA A 34 8.96 15.86 -0.95
CA ALA A 34 9.08 17.31 -1.08
C ALA A 34 8.30 17.82 -2.32
N THR A 35 8.53 19.08 -2.69
CA THR A 35 7.95 19.71 -3.88
C THR A 35 8.29 18.91 -5.15
N PRO A 36 7.33 18.67 -6.06
CA PRO A 36 7.58 18.00 -7.34
C PRO A 36 8.76 18.58 -8.11
N GLY A 37 9.52 17.70 -8.80
CA GLY A 37 10.69 18.07 -9.60
C GLY A 37 12.02 18.07 -8.84
N GLY A 38 12.01 17.92 -7.51
CA GLY A 38 13.22 17.75 -6.70
C GLY A 38 13.67 16.29 -6.55
N GLY A 39 14.80 16.08 -5.87
CA GLY A 39 15.36 14.74 -5.61
C GLY A 39 14.51 13.88 -4.67
N PHE A 40 13.83 14.48 -3.69
CA PHE A 40 13.00 13.74 -2.73
C PHE A 40 11.83 13.01 -3.40
N PRO A 41 11.01 13.62 -4.28
CA PRO A 41 9.98 12.89 -5.03
C PRO A 41 10.53 11.76 -5.89
N ILE A 42 11.65 11.98 -6.60
CA ILE A 42 12.25 10.95 -7.47
C ILE A 42 12.72 9.76 -6.63
N TYR A 43 13.46 10.03 -5.56
CA TYR A 43 13.96 8.99 -4.66
C TYR A 43 12.82 8.28 -3.92
N GLY A 44 11.87 9.04 -3.37
CA GLY A 44 10.73 8.49 -2.63
C GLY A 44 9.83 7.61 -3.49
N GLN A 45 9.62 7.98 -4.76
CA GLN A 45 8.90 7.14 -5.71
C GLN A 45 9.62 5.81 -5.96
N ALA A 46 10.93 5.85 -6.23
CA ALA A 46 11.72 4.65 -6.46
C ALA A 46 11.74 3.71 -5.24
N VAL A 47 11.82 4.27 -4.03
CA VAL A 47 11.72 3.52 -2.77
C VAL A 47 10.34 2.85 -2.63
N ALA A 48 9.27 3.60 -2.85
CA ALA A 48 7.91 3.08 -2.74
C ALA A 48 7.63 1.98 -3.76
N GLU A 49 8.03 2.17 -5.02
CA GLU A 49 7.89 1.16 -6.07
C GLU A 49 8.65 -0.12 -5.73
N SER A 50 9.91 0.01 -5.29
CA SER A 50 10.74 -1.14 -4.94
C SER A 50 10.14 -1.95 -3.78
N ILE A 51 9.63 -1.28 -2.74
CA ILE A 51 9.00 -1.96 -1.59
C ILE A 51 7.68 -2.61 -2.02
N ASN A 52 6.84 -1.89 -2.76
CA ASN A 52 5.54 -2.39 -3.21
C ASN A 52 5.65 -3.57 -4.18
N GLU A 53 6.77 -3.70 -4.90
CA GLU A 53 7.07 -4.85 -5.77
C GLU A 53 7.42 -6.10 -4.97
N ILE A 54 8.21 -5.97 -3.90
CA ILE A 54 8.76 -7.12 -3.15
C ILE A 54 7.90 -7.54 -1.95
N ASP A 55 7.16 -6.62 -1.34
CA ASP A 55 6.36 -6.87 -0.14
C ASP A 55 4.86 -6.79 -0.44
N THR A 56 4.17 -7.91 -0.27
CA THR A 56 2.72 -8.01 -0.50
C THR A 56 1.89 -7.60 0.71
N THR A 57 2.53 -7.33 1.85
CA THR A 57 1.87 -6.99 3.13
C THR A 57 1.87 -5.49 3.42
N ILE A 58 2.68 -4.70 2.70
CA ILE A 58 2.81 -3.26 2.88
C ILE A 58 2.42 -2.53 1.58
N GLU A 59 1.87 -1.32 1.71
CA GLU A 59 1.67 -0.36 0.63
C GLU A 59 2.29 0.99 1.01
N VAL A 60 3.47 1.28 0.46
CA VAL A 60 4.12 2.57 0.63
C VAL A 60 3.52 3.59 -0.34
N ARG A 61 3.04 4.72 0.20
CA ARG A 61 2.44 5.82 -0.57
C ARG A 61 3.25 7.10 -0.39
N PRO A 62 3.98 7.55 -1.41
CA PRO A 62 4.65 8.85 -1.38
C PRO A 62 3.62 9.99 -1.26
N GLN A 63 3.92 10.96 -0.40
CA GLN A 63 3.17 12.20 -0.22
C GLN A 63 4.10 13.38 -0.46
N ASN A 64 3.73 14.28 -1.38
CA ASN A 64 4.44 15.53 -1.57
C ASN A 64 4.20 16.48 -0.39
N THR A 65 5.27 17.14 0.03
CA THR A 65 5.32 18.10 1.15
C THR A 65 6.23 19.27 0.74
N ALA A 66 6.49 20.22 1.65
CA ALA A 66 7.48 21.28 1.50
C ALA A 66 8.92 20.80 1.79
N GLY A 67 9.15 19.51 2.04
CA GLY A 67 10.46 18.92 2.34
C GLY A 67 10.72 18.79 3.85
N SER A 68 11.99 18.72 4.26
CA SER A 68 12.41 18.39 5.64
C SER A 68 11.68 19.22 6.71
N ALA A 69 11.52 20.53 6.48
CA ALA A 69 10.89 21.44 7.42
C ALA A 69 9.40 21.14 7.68
N GLU A 70 8.70 20.51 6.73
CA GLU A 70 7.34 20.03 6.93
C GLU A 70 7.32 18.55 7.35
N ASN A 71 8.24 17.73 6.84
CA ASN A 71 8.27 16.30 7.18
C ASN A 71 8.52 16.05 8.66
N ILE A 72 9.45 16.77 9.30
CA ILE A 72 9.77 16.60 10.72
C ILE A 72 8.54 16.81 11.62
N PRO A 73 7.85 17.97 11.60
CA PRO A 73 6.67 18.16 12.45
C PRO A 73 5.50 17.22 12.09
N LEU A 74 5.39 16.78 10.84
CA LEU A 74 4.39 15.76 10.47
C LEU A 74 4.73 14.38 11.03
N LEU A 75 6.01 14.00 11.09
CA LEU A 75 6.47 12.76 11.72
C LEU A 75 6.22 12.79 13.23
N GLU A 76 6.58 13.89 13.90
CA GLU A 76 6.31 14.09 15.34
C GLU A 76 4.82 14.00 15.67
N ALA A 77 3.97 14.52 14.77
CA ALA A 77 2.52 14.47 14.91
C ALA A 77 1.90 13.12 14.50
N GLY A 78 2.69 12.14 14.05
CA GLY A 78 2.21 10.85 13.57
C GLY A 78 1.33 10.94 12.31
N LYS A 79 1.49 12.01 11.51
CA LYS A 79 0.78 12.22 10.23
C LYS A 79 1.52 11.63 9.03
N LEU A 80 2.81 11.38 9.20
CA LEU A 80 3.64 10.58 8.30
C LEU A 80 4.16 9.38 9.10
N ASP A 81 4.30 8.24 8.42
CA ASP A 81 4.92 7.05 9.02
C ASP A 81 6.44 7.10 8.86
N ILE A 82 6.90 7.58 7.70
CA ILE A 82 8.30 7.82 7.37
C ILE A 82 8.44 9.09 6.52
N GLY A 83 9.62 9.71 6.49
CA GLY A 83 9.85 10.93 5.72
C GLY A 83 11.30 11.11 5.32
N LEU A 84 11.53 11.69 4.14
CA LEU A 84 12.86 12.10 3.70
C LEU A 84 13.25 13.41 4.37
N VAL A 85 14.45 13.45 4.94
CA VAL A 85 15.02 14.64 5.60
C VAL A 85 16.47 14.82 5.18
N GLN A 86 16.91 16.07 5.12
CA GLN A 86 18.33 16.40 4.90
C GLN A 86 19.11 16.10 6.18
N GLY A 87 20.40 15.78 6.05
CA GLY A 87 21.25 15.41 7.19
C GLY A 87 21.33 16.51 8.25
N GLU A 88 21.42 17.77 7.81
CA GLU A 88 21.44 18.95 8.68
C GLU A 88 20.12 19.08 9.46
N ALA A 89 18.98 19.02 8.78
CA ALA A 89 17.67 19.09 9.42
C ALA A 89 17.40 17.91 10.37
N ALA A 90 17.90 16.71 10.04
CA ALA A 90 17.81 15.56 10.91
C ALA A 90 18.63 15.74 12.19
N LEU A 91 19.85 16.28 12.08
CA LEU A 91 20.72 16.56 13.22
C LEU A 91 20.12 17.63 14.14
N GLU A 92 19.50 18.66 13.58
CA GLU A 92 18.83 19.72 14.33
C GLU A 92 17.61 19.23 15.12
N ALA A 93 17.01 18.11 14.73
CA ALA A 93 15.82 17.53 15.36
C ALA A 93 16.11 16.50 16.47
N LEU A 94 17.39 16.18 16.73
CA LEU A 94 17.83 15.26 17.81
C LEU A 94 17.99 15.97 19.16
#